data_AF-A0A2V9SD23-F1
#
_entry.id   AF-A0A2V9SD23-F1
#
_cell.length_a   1.000
_cell.length_b   1.000
_cell.length_c   1.000
_cell.angle_alpha   90.00
_cell.angle_beta   90.00
_cell.angle_gamma   90.00
#
_symmetry.space_group_name_H-M   'P 1'
#
loop_
_entity.id
_entity.type
_entity.pdbx_description
1 polymer ?
#
loop_
_entity_poly.entity_id
_entity_poly.type
_entity_poly.pdbx_seq_one_letter_code
_entity_poly.pdbx_strand_id
1 'polypeptide(L)' 'LVLEHCVEVHRLENEADRLSRNAIADLFDNEKDPIHLIKIKELYEVLETATDKAEDAANVLETVALKSN' A
#
# COMPACT_ATOMS: atom_id res chain seq x y z
N LEU A 1 11.55 19.30 3.96
CA LEU A 1 10.39 19.29 3.05
C LEU A 1 10.26 17.99 2.26
N VAL A 2 11.06 17.73 1.20
CA VAL A 2 10.91 16.48 0.41
C VAL A 2 11.09 15.21 1.25
N LEU A 3 12.14 15.15 2.09
CA LEU A 3 12.38 14.01 2.98
C LEU A 3 11.25 13.79 4.00
N GLU A 4 10.63 14.86 4.52
CA GLU A 4 9.50 14.74 5.45
C GLU A 4 8.27 14.13 4.76
N HIS A 5 8.04 14.47 3.49
CA HIS A 5 6.98 13.85 2.69
C HIS A 5 7.29 12.38 2.37
N CYS A 6 8.55 12.01 2.11
CA CYS A 6 8.93 10.61 1.90
C CYS A 6 8.64 9.76 3.16
N VAL A 7 8.97 10.29 4.35
CA VAL A 7 8.66 9.63 5.64
C VAL A 7 7.15 9.45 5.81
N GLU A 8 6.35 10.46 5.46
CA GLU A 8 4.90 10.36 5.56
C GLU A 8 4.29 9.36 4.56
N VAL A 9 4.82 9.28 3.34
CA VAL A 9 4.41 8.25 2.37
C VAL A 9 4.71 6.85 2.91
N HIS A 10 5.92 6.62 3.46
CA HIS A 10 6.26 5.34 4.08
C HIS A 10 5.34 5.01 5.26
N ARG A 11 4.95 6.00 6.08
CA ARG A 11 3.99 5.79 7.18
C ARG A 11 2.61 5.36 6.66
N LEU A 12 2.14 5.99 5.58
CA LEU A 12 0.84 5.72 4.96
C LEU A 12 0.81 4.37 4.24
N GLU A 13 1.88 4.00 3.54
CA GLU A 13 2.04 2.66 2.95
C GLU A 13 1.92 1.59 4.04
N ASN A 14 2.71 1.67 5.11
CA ASN A 14 2.64 0.73 6.23
C ASN A 14 1.23 0.60 6.85
N GLU A 15 0.46 1.70 6.86
CA GLU A 15 -0.92 1.71 7.32
C GLU A 15 -1.87 1.02 6.34
N ALA A 16 -1.77 1.34 5.05
CA ALA A 16 -2.53 0.69 3.98
C ALA A 16 -2.26 -0.81 3.90
N ASP A 17 -0.99 -1.18 4.08
CA ASP A 17 -0.48 -2.54 4.02
C ASP A 17 -1.03 -3.40 5.19
N ARG A 18 -1.09 -2.83 6.40
CA ARG A 18 -1.81 -3.44 7.55
C ARG A 18 -3.32 -3.54 7.30
N LEU A 19 -3.93 -2.51 6.72
CA LEU A 19 -5.37 -2.50 6.43
C LEU A 19 -5.72 -3.57 5.38
N SER A 20 -4.93 -3.70 4.31
CA SER A 20 -5.11 -4.70 3.25
C SER A 20 -5.07 -6.11 3.83
N ARG A 21 -4.04 -6.44 4.62
CA ARG A 21 -3.93 -7.75 5.28
C ARG A 21 -5.13 -8.08 6.16
N ASN A 22 -5.58 -7.12 6.98
CA ASN A 22 -6.74 -7.32 7.84
C ASN A 22 -8.03 -7.49 7.04
N ALA A 23 -8.22 -6.69 5.98
CA ALA A 23 -9.40 -6.76 5.12
C ALA A 23 -9.45 -8.08 4.33
N ILE A 24 -8.32 -8.55 3.83
CA ILE A 24 -8.22 -9.86 3.17
C ILE A 24 -8.53 -10.99 4.17
N ALA A 25 -7.98 -10.94 5.38
CA ALA A 25 -8.29 -11.95 6.41
C ALA A 25 -9.79 -12.01 6.72
N ASP A 26 -10.41 -10.85 6.97
CA ASP A 26 -11.84 -10.74 7.24
C ASP A 26 -12.70 -11.22 6.06
N LEU A 27 -12.27 -10.94 4.83
CA LEU A 27 -12.94 -11.41 3.62
C LEU A 27 -12.96 -12.95 3.56
N PHE A 28 -11.84 -13.62 3.85
CA PHE A 28 -11.77 -15.08 3.85
C PHE A 28 -12.58 -15.73 4.98
N ASP A 29 -12.66 -15.08 6.15
CA ASP A 29 -13.43 -15.60 7.27
C ASP A 29 -14.95 -15.51 7.01
N ASN A 30 -15.41 -14.43 6.38
CA ASN A 30 -16.84 -14.10 6.32
C ASN A 30 -17.51 -14.37 4.96
N GLU A 31 -16.81 -14.19 3.83
CA GLU A 31 -17.42 -14.37 2.51
C GLU A 31 -17.68 -15.86 2.20
N LYS A 32 -18.82 -16.15 1.58
CA LYS A 32 -19.23 -17.52 1.20
C LYS A 32 -19.43 -17.67 -0.31
N ASP A 33 -19.63 -16.58 -1.04
CA ASP A 33 -19.60 -16.57 -2.50
C ASP A 33 -18.15 -16.50 -3.01
N PRO A 34 -17.61 -17.57 -3.61
CA PRO A 34 -16.24 -17.58 -4.11
C PRO A 34 -16.02 -16.58 -5.24
N ILE A 35 -17.05 -16.24 -6.03
CA ILE A 35 -16.92 -15.24 -7.11
C ILE A 35 -16.75 -13.85 -6.52
N HIS A 36 -17.53 -13.54 -5.47
CA HIS A 36 -17.39 -12.27 -4.77
C HIS A 36 -16.05 -12.17 -4.04
N LEU A 37 -15.61 -13.25 -3.37
CA LEU A 37 -14.31 -13.33 -2.71
C LEU A 37 -13.17 -13.00 -3.67
N ILE A 38 -13.13 -13.62 -4.85
CA ILE A 38 -12.07 -13.38 -5.84
C ILE A 38 -12.06 -11.89 -6.25
N LYS A 39 -13.22 -11.31 -6.56
CA LYS A 39 -13.32 -9.92 -7.01
C LYS A 39 -12.84 -8.92 -5.95
N ILE A 40 -13.25 -9.11 -4.70
CA ILE A 40 -12.88 -8.18 -3.63
C ILE A 40 -11.41 -8.35 -3.23
N LYS A 41 -10.90 -9.58 -3.22
CA LYS A 41 -9.49 -9.84 -3.00
C LYS A 41 -8.63 -9.14 -4.06
N GLU A 42 -8.95 -9.30 -5.35
CA GLU A 42 -8.24 -8.63 -6.44
C GLU A 42 -8.29 -7.11 -6.30
N LEU A 43 -9.42 -6.55 -5.87
CA LEU A 43 -9.53 -5.11 -5.61
C LEU A 43 -8.58 -4.64 -4.49
N TYR A 44 -8.50 -5.38 -3.38
CA TYR A 44 -7.57 -5.04 -2.29
C TYR A 44 -6.11 -5.12 -2.73
N GLU A 45 -5.73 -6.14 -3.51
CA GLU A 45 -4.37 -6.27 -4.05
C GLU A 45 -4.01 -5.13 -5.03
N VAL A 46 -4.98 -4.64 -5.81
CA VAL A 46 -4.78 -3.47 -6.68
C VAL A 46 -4.55 -2.19 -5.86
N LEU A 47 -5.26 -2.03 -4.73
CA LEU A 47 -5.07 -0.88 -3.85
C LEU A 47 -3.71 -0.89 -3.15
N GLU A 48 -3.28 -2.05 -2.65
CA GLU A 48 -1.93 -2.27 -2.11
C GLU A 48 -0.85 -1.94 -3.15
N THR A 49 -1.00 -2.46 -4.37
CA THR A 49 -0.08 -2.16 -5.47
C THR A 49 0.00 -0.64 -5.75
N ALA A 50 -1.11 0.09 -5.62
CA ALA A 50 -1.11 1.53 -5.81
C ALA A 50 -0.34 2.27 -4.70
N THR A 51 -0.46 1.83 -3.44
CA THR A 51 0.28 2.42 -2.32
C THR A 51 1.77 2.11 -2.39
N ASP A 52 2.15 0.88 -2.78
CA ASP A 52 3.54 0.49 -3.03
C ASP A 52 4.18 1.35 -4.11
N LYS A 53 3.44 1.64 -5.21
CA LYS A 53 3.95 2.50 -6.28
C LYS A 53 4.17 3.94 -5.85
N ALA A 54 3.40 4.43 -4.89
CA ALA A 54 3.63 5.74 -4.29
C ALA A 54 4.90 5.72 -3.41
N GLU A 55 5.12 4.65 -2.64
CA GLU A 55 6.33 4.46 -1.85
C GLU A 55 7.58 4.33 -2.74
N ASP A 56 7.54 3.53 -3.81
CA ASP A 56 8.59 3.40 -4.81
C ASP A 56 9.04 4.77 -5.34
N ALA A 57 8.07 5.63 -5.68
CA ALA A 57 8.35 6.99 -6.15
C ALA A 57 8.99 7.85 -5.04
N ALA A 58 8.50 7.76 -3.81
CA ALA A 58 9.08 8.46 -2.66
C ALA A 58 10.53 8.03 -2.38
N ASN A 59 10.83 6.73 -2.48
CA ASN A 59 12.16 6.15 -2.31
C ASN A 59 13.14 6.68 -3.37
N VAL A 60 12.70 6.82 -4.62
CA VAL A 60 13.49 7.44 -5.69
C VAL A 60 13.76 8.92 -5.39
N LEU A 61 12.73 9.68 -4.97
CA LEU A 61 12.88 11.10 -4.62
C LEU A 61 13.82 11.31 -3.43
N GLU A 62 13.71 10.47 -2.40
CA GLU A 62 14.61 10.47 -1.24
C GLU A 62 16.06 10.24 -1.68
N THR A 63 16.30 9.24 -2.51
CA THR A 63 17.64 8.93 -3.05
C THR A 63 18.24 10.12 -3.81
N VAL A 64 17.45 10.82 -4.62
CA VAL A 64 17.91 12.01 -5.37
C VAL A 64 18.20 13.16 -4.41
N ALA A 65 17.34 13.39 -3.41
CA ALA A 65 17.50 14.46 -2.43
C ALA A 65 18.76 14.26 -1.57
N LEU A 66 19.07 13.02 -1.17
CA LEU A 66 20.28 12.69 -0.40
C LEU A 66 21.57 12.84 -1.22
N LYS A 67 21.54 12.57 -2.53
CA LYS A 67 22.72 12.72 -3.42
C LYS A 67 23.00 14.15 -3.86
N SER A 68 21.99 15.03 -3.77
CA SER A 68 22.08 16.42 -4.21
C SER A 68 22.44 17.39 -3.06
N ASN A 69 22.88 16.83 -1.93
CA ASN A 69 23.32 17.54 -0.73
C ASN A 69 24.82 17.32 -0.49
#